data_AF-A0A6C0K0M8-F1
#
_entry.id   AF-A0A6C0K0M8-F1
#
_cell.length_a   1.000
_cell.length_b   1.000
_cell.length_c   1.000
_cell.angle_alpha   90.00
_cell.angle_beta   90.00
_cell.angle_gamma   90.00
#
_symmetry.space_group_name_H-M   'P 1'
#
loop_
_entity.id
_entity.type
_entity.pdbx_description
1 polymer ?
#
loop_
_entity_poly.entity_id
_entity_poly.type
_entity_poly.pdbx_seq_one_letter_code
_entity_poly.pdbx_strand_id
1 'polypeptide(L)'
;MDPTALEFTPLRISTLVTTGHLGTTINLKSLFSQIKNLMIPIGYPAEGILKMEHETNVIGYSARDLLTKRRVSDKTFFNQSTIVVRKLREVGGEFKEVNVKLFANGGFQMTGVTKEDFSRDVIAWMIAQFNSLPEKITEVPLSLTKFAVQLLNSDYKVNALVKRSELHKTLCDRYHLSSTLETTIYQGVNTKYYYNEASSGEKGICHCPKFCSGQGDGTAIGSCKRITIAIFQTGSIIITGARMNSQLDEAYDFINNVIRMHSRDVLKPAVVA
;
A
#
# COMPACT_ATOMS: atom_id res chain seq x y z
N MET A 1 32.74 -11.20 -4.22
CA MET A 1 32.28 -10.54 -2.98
C MET A 1 32.20 -11.61 -1.91
N ASP A 2 32.66 -11.30 -0.70
CA ASP A 2 32.51 -12.20 0.44
C ASP A 2 31.03 -12.18 0.89
N PRO A 3 30.29 -13.32 0.85
CA PRO A 3 28.87 -13.35 1.20
C PRO A 3 28.56 -12.85 2.61
N THR A 4 29.52 -12.95 3.54
CA THR A 4 29.43 -12.50 4.93
C THR A 4 29.52 -10.98 5.10
N ALA A 5 29.97 -10.24 4.09
CA ALA A 5 30.08 -8.77 4.12
C ALA A 5 28.86 -8.04 3.50
N LEU A 6 27.83 -8.77 3.08
CA LEU A 6 26.64 -8.17 2.46
C LEU A 6 25.65 -7.65 3.52
N GLU A 7 25.57 -6.33 3.64
CA GLU A 7 24.64 -5.64 4.55
C GLU A 7 23.42 -5.10 3.79
N PHE A 8 22.25 -5.61 4.18
CA PHE A 8 20.96 -5.13 3.70
C PHE A 8 20.47 -3.99 4.60
N THR A 9 19.85 -2.96 4.03
CA THR A 9 19.18 -1.95 4.86
C THR A 9 17.97 -2.58 5.56
N PRO A 10 17.56 -2.05 6.73
CA PRO A 10 16.35 -2.52 7.40
C PRO A 10 15.12 -2.34 6.50
N LEU A 11 14.18 -3.26 6.63
CA LEU A 11 12.90 -3.17 5.95
C LEU A 11 12.12 -1.94 6.46
N ARG A 12 11.71 -1.06 5.55
CA ARG A 12 10.91 0.12 5.89
C ARG A 12 9.51 0.00 5.29
N ILE A 13 8.47 0.15 6.12
CA ILE A 13 7.09 0.32 5.62
C ILE A 13 6.97 1.69 4.96
N SER A 14 6.78 1.70 3.65
CA SER A 14 6.69 2.92 2.85
C SER A 14 5.30 3.52 2.88
N THR A 15 4.27 2.68 2.76
CA THR A 15 2.85 3.04 2.82
C THR A 15 2.01 1.83 3.19
N LEU A 16 0.81 2.07 3.70
CA LEU A 16 -0.23 1.06 3.87
C LEU A 16 -1.58 1.55 3.31
N VAL A 17 -2.45 0.58 3.05
CA VAL A 17 -3.85 0.80 2.65
C VAL A 17 -4.74 0.17 3.71
N THR A 18 -5.64 0.98 4.25
CA THR A 18 -6.67 0.52 5.19
C THR A 18 -8.03 0.63 4.55
N THR A 19 -8.92 -0.26 4.95
CA THR A 19 -10.32 -0.24 4.54
C THR A 19 -11.21 -0.47 5.75
N GLY A 20 -12.46 -0.09 5.64
CA GLY A 20 -13.41 -0.36 6.69
C GLY A 20 -14.83 0.00 6.28
N HIS A 21 -15.71 0.04 7.28
CA HIS A 21 -17.11 0.38 7.12
C HIS A 21 -17.56 1.33 8.21
N LEU A 22 -18.38 2.32 7.86
CA LEU A 22 -18.85 3.39 8.74
C LEU A 22 -20.24 3.13 9.33
N GLY A 23 -20.61 1.85 9.45
CA GLY A 23 -21.88 1.41 10.05
C GLY A 23 -23.17 1.65 9.24
N THR A 24 -23.18 2.57 8.27
CA THR A 24 -24.39 2.93 7.52
C THR A 24 -24.08 3.44 6.12
N THR A 25 -25.09 3.48 5.24
CA THR A 25 -25.03 4.13 3.93
C THR A 25 -24.84 5.65 4.07
N ILE A 26 -24.27 6.27 3.03
CA ILE A 26 -23.88 7.68 3.02
C ILE A 26 -24.42 8.36 1.75
N ASN A 27 -25.15 9.45 1.93
CA ASN A 27 -25.53 10.35 0.85
C ASN A 27 -24.34 11.23 0.44
N LEU A 28 -23.52 10.71 -0.48
CA LEU A 28 -22.31 11.39 -0.95
C LEU A 28 -22.59 12.73 -1.64
N LYS A 29 -23.76 12.90 -2.25
CA LYS A 29 -24.18 14.16 -2.89
C LYS A 29 -24.45 15.25 -1.85
N SER A 30 -25.20 14.92 -0.79
CA SER A 30 -25.43 15.82 0.35
C SER A 30 -24.15 16.11 1.14
N LEU A 31 -23.23 15.14 1.23
CA LEU A 31 -21.89 15.41 1.77
C LEU A 31 -21.14 16.43 0.92
N PHE A 32 -21.13 16.26 -0.40
CA PHE A 32 -20.42 17.15 -1.33
C PHE A 32 -20.97 18.59 -1.32
N SER A 33 -22.29 18.78 -1.18
CA SER A 33 -22.88 20.12 -1.13
C SER A 33 -22.48 20.91 0.13
N GLN A 34 -22.16 20.21 1.22
CA GLN A 34 -21.83 20.83 2.52
C GLN A 34 -20.33 20.87 2.82
N ILE A 35 -19.50 20.10 2.10
CA ILE A 35 -18.09 19.90 2.43
C ILE A 35 -17.28 21.20 2.47
N LYS A 36 -17.66 22.21 1.68
CA LYS A 36 -16.97 23.51 1.59
C LYS A 36 -16.77 24.16 2.94
N ASN A 37 -17.72 23.98 3.88
CA ASN A 37 -17.66 24.56 5.22
C ASN A 37 -16.61 23.90 6.12
N LEU A 38 -16.15 22.70 5.76
CA LEU A 38 -15.13 21.92 6.48
C LEU A 38 -13.74 22.01 5.83
N MET A 39 -13.63 22.72 4.70
CA MET A 39 -12.41 22.77 3.91
C MET A 39 -11.48 23.88 4.37
N ILE A 40 -10.18 23.61 4.27
CA ILE A 40 -9.12 24.59 4.47
C ILE A 40 -8.35 24.82 3.16
N PRO A 41 -7.79 26.02 2.94
CA PRO A 41 -6.87 26.26 1.83
C PRO A 41 -5.59 25.43 1.95
N ILE A 42 -5.00 25.04 0.80
CA ILE A 42 -3.80 24.19 0.73
C ILE A 42 -2.55 24.75 1.45
N GLY A 43 -2.48 26.06 1.68
CA GLY A 43 -1.38 26.71 2.41
C GLY A 43 -1.72 27.03 3.87
N TYR A 44 -2.94 26.74 4.33
CA TYR A 44 -3.35 27.07 5.69
C TYR A 44 -2.67 26.11 6.69
N PRO A 45 -2.04 26.62 7.77
CA PRO A 45 -1.24 25.82 8.70
C PRO A 45 -2.12 25.10 9.72
N ALA A 46 -3.16 24.39 9.25
CA ALA A 46 -4.06 23.63 10.10
C ALA A 46 -4.40 22.27 9.50
N GLU A 47 -5.01 21.42 10.32
CA GLU A 47 -5.61 20.17 9.88
C GLU A 47 -6.97 20.43 9.25
N GLY A 48 -7.35 19.63 8.25
CA GLY A 48 -8.63 19.81 7.59
C GLY A 48 -8.75 19.10 6.25
N ILE A 49 -9.87 19.33 5.58
CA ILE A 49 -10.13 18.79 4.25
C ILE A 49 -9.57 19.76 3.21
N LEU A 50 -8.72 19.26 2.32
CA LEU A 50 -8.12 20.07 1.26
C LEU A 50 -8.88 20.00 -0.05
N LYS A 51 -9.47 18.83 -0.32
CA LYS A 51 -10.07 18.52 -1.61
C LYS A 51 -11.16 17.46 -1.46
N MET A 52 -12.20 17.58 -2.27
CA MET A 52 -13.17 16.52 -2.52
C MET A 52 -13.47 16.41 -4.01
N GLU A 53 -13.49 15.18 -4.52
CA GLU A 53 -13.94 14.81 -5.85
C GLU A 53 -15.21 13.96 -5.72
N HIS A 54 -16.26 14.35 -6.43
CA HIS A 54 -17.51 13.59 -6.52
C HIS A 54 -18.06 13.67 -7.94
N GLU A 55 -18.22 12.52 -8.59
CA GLU A 55 -18.54 12.43 -10.02
C GLU A 55 -17.54 13.27 -10.84
N THR A 56 -18.01 14.21 -11.67
CA THR A 56 -17.18 15.11 -12.47
C THR A 56 -16.78 16.38 -11.73
N ASN A 57 -17.30 16.58 -10.51
CA ASN A 57 -17.12 17.81 -9.75
C ASN A 57 -15.93 17.68 -8.80
N VAL A 58 -15.13 18.75 -8.74
CA VAL A 58 -13.97 18.84 -7.86
C VAL A 58 -14.02 20.16 -7.11
N ILE A 59 -13.78 20.12 -5.80
CA ILE A 59 -13.62 21.31 -4.96
C ILE A 59 -12.26 21.17 -4.25
N GLY A 60 -11.51 22.27 -4.22
CA GLY A 60 -10.21 22.36 -3.56
C GLY A 60 -9.06 21.71 -4.33
N TYR A 61 -7.88 21.66 -3.68
CA TYR A 61 -6.63 21.23 -4.29
C TYR A 61 -5.79 20.46 -3.28
N SER A 62 -5.06 19.45 -3.75
CA SER A 62 -4.02 18.73 -2.98
C SER A 62 -2.61 19.13 -3.42
N ALA A 63 -1.59 18.86 -2.61
CA ALA A 63 -0.20 19.14 -2.98
C ALA A 63 0.18 18.46 -4.30
N ARG A 64 -0.36 17.26 -4.54
CA ARG A 64 -0.16 16.53 -5.79
C ARG A 64 -0.74 17.27 -7.01
N ASP A 65 -1.88 17.94 -6.87
CA ASP A 65 -2.49 18.68 -7.97
C ASP A 65 -1.67 19.92 -8.37
N LEU A 66 -0.96 20.53 -7.41
CA LEU A 66 -0.03 21.63 -7.70
C LEU A 66 1.23 21.14 -8.43
N LEU A 67 1.73 19.96 -8.05
CA LEU A 67 2.95 19.38 -8.62
C LEU A 67 2.72 18.68 -9.96
N THR A 68 1.48 18.28 -10.26
CA THR A 68 1.15 17.54 -11.49
C THR A 68 0.08 18.27 -12.28
N LYS A 69 0.35 18.59 -13.56
CA LYS A 69 -0.63 19.20 -14.48
C LYS A 69 -1.72 18.19 -14.89
N ARG A 70 -2.48 17.68 -13.94
CA ARG A 70 -3.46 16.63 -14.18
C ARG A 70 -4.73 17.22 -14.79
N ARG A 71 -5.20 16.64 -15.90
CA ARG A 71 -6.54 16.89 -16.44
C ARG A 71 -7.56 16.05 -15.67
N VAL A 72 -8.72 16.64 -15.37
CA VAL A 72 -9.87 15.89 -14.81
C VAL A 72 -10.22 14.77 -15.79
N SER A 73 -10.41 13.55 -15.29
CA SER A 73 -10.72 12.40 -16.13
C SER A 73 -12.22 12.37 -16.44
N ASP A 74 -12.58 12.12 -17.70
CA ASP A 74 -13.98 12.00 -18.14
C ASP A 74 -14.66 10.71 -17.64
N LYS A 75 -13.89 9.76 -17.09
CA LYS A 75 -14.42 8.51 -16.54
C LYS A 75 -14.55 8.62 -15.03
N THR A 76 -15.79 8.80 -14.57
CA THR A 76 -16.11 8.90 -13.14
C THR A 76 -16.60 7.55 -12.62
N PHE A 77 -16.21 7.22 -11.38
CA PHE A 77 -16.74 6.06 -10.69
C PHE A 77 -17.86 6.54 -9.77
N PHE A 78 -19.10 6.44 -10.25
CA PHE A 78 -20.27 7.11 -9.67
C PHE A 78 -20.57 6.76 -8.21
N ASN A 79 -20.20 5.57 -7.75
CA ASN A 79 -20.51 5.09 -6.40
C ASN A 79 -19.44 5.43 -5.34
N GLN A 80 -18.56 6.39 -5.60
CA GLN A 80 -17.58 6.86 -4.63
C GLN A 80 -17.38 8.38 -4.66
N SER A 81 -16.87 8.90 -3.56
CA SER A 81 -16.24 10.22 -3.48
C SER A 81 -14.81 10.06 -2.97
N THR A 82 -13.89 10.87 -3.48
CA THR A 82 -12.50 10.91 -2.98
C THR A 82 -12.27 12.20 -2.22
N ILE A 83 -11.78 12.10 -0.98
CA ILE A 83 -11.46 13.22 -0.11
C ILE A 83 -9.97 13.21 0.17
N VAL A 84 -9.31 14.37 0.09
CA VAL A 84 -7.94 14.55 0.57
C VAL A 84 -7.99 15.28 1.90
N VAL A 85 -7.56 14.58 2.95
CA VAL A 85 -7.50 15.10 4.32
C VAL A 85 -6.04 15.37 4.69
N ARG A 86 -5.78 16.50 5.33
CA ARG A 86 -4.48 16.84 5.91
C ARG A 86 -4.55 16.71 7.42
N LYS A 87 -3.68 15.89 8.00
CA LYS A 87 -3.52 15.71 9.45
C LYS A 87 -2.04 15.72 9.83
N LEU A 88 -1.72 16.16 11.04
CA LEU A 88 -0.38 16.03 11.62
C LEU A 88 -0.13 14.57 11.96
N ARG A 89 1.05 14.05 11.60
CA ARG A 89 1.41 12.66 11.94
C ARG A 89 1.54 12.46 13.45
N GLU A 90 2.15 13.44 14.10
CA GLU A 90 2.46 13.49 15.52
C GLU A 90 2.38 14.95 15.96
N VAL A 91 2.18 15.22 17.25
CA VAL A 91 2.04 16.59 17.78
C VAL A 91 3.30 17.40 17.49
N GLY A 92 3.17 18.53 16.79
CA GLY A 92 4.30 19.36 16.36
C GLY A 92 5.09 18.80 15.16
N GLY A 93 4.63 17.71 14.55
CA GLY A 93 5.27 17.08 13.40
C GLY A 93 4.85 17.68 12.06
N GLU A 94 5.14 16.95 10.99
CA GLU A 94 4.78 17.34 9.63
C GLU A 94 3.34 16.97 9.27
N PHE A 95 2.72 17.81 8.44
CA PHE A 95 1.44 17.51 7.82
C PHE A 95 1.57 16.37 6.81
N LYS A 96 0.60 15.45 6.85
CA LYS A 96 0.44 14.39 5.88
C LYS A 96 -0.92 14.49 5.22
N GLU A 97 -0.91 14.49 3.89
CA GLU A 97 -2.11 14.34 3.07
C GLU A 97 -2.46 12.85 2.90
N VAL A 98 -3.72 12.52 3.17
CA VAL A 98 -4.29 11.18 3.10
C VAL A 98 -5.44 11.19 2.10
N ASN A 99 -5.41 10.24 1.17
CA ASN A 99 -6.50 10.06 0.21
C ASN A 99 -7.49 9.06 0.77
N VAL A 100 -8.72 9.51 1.01
CA VAL A 100 -9.83 8.72 1.55
C VAL A 100 -10.89 8.58 0.47
N LYS A 101 -11.14 7.35 0.03
CA LYS A 101 -12.28 7.02 -0.83
C LYS A 101 -13.43 6.58 0.06
N LEU A 102 -14.58 7.22 -0.10
CA LEU A 102 -15.83 6.88 0.56
C LEU A 102 -16.78 6.26 -0.46
N PHE A 103 -17.44 5.18 -0.10
CA PHE A 103 -18.43 4.50 -0.92
C PHE A 103 -19.82 4.75 -0.36
N ALA A 104 -20.82 4.86 -1.24
CA ALA A 104 -22.21 5.16 -0.83
C ALA A 104 -22.80 4.12 0.13
N ASN A 105 -22.26 2.89 0.13
CA ASN A 105 -22.68 1.84 1.07
C ASN A 105 -22.12 2.00 2.49
N GLY A 106 -21.25 2.99 2.75
CA GLY A 106 -20.58 3.18 4.04
C GLY A 106 -19.17 2.62 4.10
N GLY A 107 -18.71 1.92 3.06
CA GLY A 107 -17.33 1.48 2.94
C GLY A 107 -16.37 2.66 2.81
N PHE A 108 -15.13 2.48 3.25
CA PHE A 108 -14.04 3.41 2.94
C PHE A 108 -12.74 2.69 2.60
N GLN A 109 -11.86 3.39 1.89
CA GLN A 109 -10.46 3.01 1.66
C GLN A 109 -9.57 4.22 1.88
N MET A 110 -8.54 4.10 2.71
CA MET A 110 -7.50 5.12 2.88
C MET A 110 -6.18 4.64 2.30
N THR A 111 -5.48 5.55 1.62
CA THR A 111 -4.18 5.29 1.00
C THR A 111 -3.18 6.40 1.33
N GLY A 112 -1.89 6.05 1.32
CA GLY A 112 -0.81 7.01 1.59
C GLY A 112 -0.52 7.23 3.07
N VAL A 113 -1.09 6.40 3.95
CA VAL A 113 -0.79 6.35 5.38
C VAL A 113 0.44 5.44 5.64
N THR A 114 1.11 5.61 6.77
CA THR A 114 2.32 4.82 7.14
C THR A 114 2.18 4.03 8.43
N LYS A 115 1.21 4.38 9.29
CA LYS A 115 0.91 3.71 10.55
C LYS A 115 -0.61 3.47 10.62
N GLU A 116 -1.00 2.35 11.23
CA GLU A 116 -2.42 2.00 11.38
C GLU A 116 -3.15 3.00 12.28
N ASP A 117 -2.55 3.35 13.42
CA ASP A 117 -3.15 4.28 14.40
C ASP A 117 -3.44 5.64 13.77
N PHE A 118 -2.49 6.19 13.01
CA PHE A 118 -2.70 7.43 12.27
C PHE A 118 -3.90 7.34 11.31
N SER A 119 -4.10 6.18 10.68
CA SER A 119 -5.28 5.96 9.84
C SER A 119 -6.58 5.94 10.65
N ARG A 120 -6.57 5.36 11.85
CA ARG A 120 -7.71 5.35 12.78
C ARG A 120 -8.04 6.75 13.27
N ASP A 121 -7.04 7.56 13.57
CA ASP A 121 -7.22 8.96 13.98
C ASP A 121 -7.83 9.81 12.88
N VAL A 122 -7.36 9.65 11.62
CA VAL A 122 -7.92 10.35 10.46
C VAL A 122 -9.40 10.02 10.29
N ILE A 123 -9.78 8.73 10.33
CA ILE A 123 -11.18 8.35 10.12
C ILE A 123 -12.08 8.73 11.30
N ALA A 124 -11.58 8.65 12.54
CA ALA A 124 -12.31 9.10 13.73
C ALA A 124 -12.59 10.60 13.67
N TRP A 125 -11.59 11.39 13.28
CA TRP A 125 -11.78 12.83 13.04
C TRP A 125 -12.81 13.09 11.95
N MET A 126 -12.73 12.41 10.80
CA MET A 126 -13.71 12.57 9.72
C MET A 126 -15.14 12.22 10.15
N ILE A 127 -15.31 11.12 10.90
CA ILE A 127 -16.61 10.71 11.46
C ILE A 127 -17.18 11.84 12.34
N ALA A 128 -16.37 12.43 13.21
CA ALA A 128 -16.80 13.54 14.07
C ALA A 128 -17.23 14.76 13.25
N GLN A 129 -16.45 15.15 12.23
CA GLN A 129 -16.80 16.26 11.35
C GLN A 129 -18.11 16.00 10.60
N PHE A 130 -18.29 14.81 10.04
CA PHE A 130 -19.47 14.47 9.25
C PHE A 130 -20.74 14.33 10.09
N ASN A 131 -20.63 13.78 11.29
CA ASN A 131 -21.75 13.70 12.23
C ASN A 131 -22.17 15.09 12.75
N SER A 132 -21.29 16.10 12.68
CA SER A 132 -21.59 17.48 13.06
C SER A 132 -22.15 18.35 11.93
N LEU A 133 -22.34 17.79 10.72
CA LEU A 133 -22.90 18.54 9.59
C LEU A 133 -24.35 18.99 9.86
N PRO A 134 -24.74 20.20 9.42
CA PRO A 134 -26.11 20.71 9.62
C PRO A 134 -27.19 19.84 9.00
N GLU A 135 -26.99 19.38 7.76
CA GLU A 135 -27.89 18.42 7.12
C GLU A 135 -27.34 17.00 7.26
N LYS A 136 -28.22 16.09 7.69
CA LYS A 136 -27.88 14.68 7.84
C LYS A 136 -27.51 14.06 6.50
N ILE A 137 -26.31 13.49 6.43
CA ILE A 137 -25.84 12.72 5.27
C ILE A 137 -26.13 11.22 5.41
N THR A 138 -26.58 10.76 6.58
CA THR A 138 -26.85 9.36 6.95
C THR A 138 -28.11 9.26 7.81
N GLU A 139 -28.73 8.07 7.85
CA GLU A 139 -29.89 7.80 8.71
C GLU A 139 -29.51 7.73 10.20
N VAL A 140 -28.38 7.07 10.48
CA VAL A 140 -27.78 6.95 11.82
C VAL A 140 -26.39 7.60 11.85
N PRO A 141 -25.88 8.02 13.02
CA PRO A 141 -24.53 8.57 13.13
C PRO A 141 -23.48 7.58 12.62
N LEU A 142 -22.52 8.09 11.86
CA LEU A 142 -21.38 7.30 11.38
C LEU A 142 -20.58 6.77 12.56
N SER A 143 -20.15 5.51 12.46
CA SER A 143 -19.29 4.86 13.45
C SER A 143 -18.41 3.81 12.78
N LEU A 144 -17.19 3.62 13.27
CA LEU A 144 -16.26 2.66 12.69
C LEU A 144 -16.64 1.23 13.10
N THR A 145 -17.32 0.48 12.22
CA THR A 145 -17.78 -0.89 12.52
C THR A 145 -16.85 -1.99 12.01
N LYS A 146 -16.09 -1.70 10.95
CA LYS A 146 -15.05 -2.60 10.42
C LYS A 146 -13.81 -1.80 10.09
N PHE A 147 -12.65 -2.39 10.33
CA PHE A 147 -11.36 -1.82 9.98
C PHE A 147 -10.37 -2.95 9.70
N ALA A 148 -9.63 -2.87 8.60
CA ALA A 148 -8.60 -3.83 8.25
C ALA A 148 -7.50 -3.17 7.40
N VAL A 149 -6.26 -3.59 7.64
CA VAL A 149 -5.13 -3.34 6.73
C VAL A 149 -5.25 -4.30 5.54
N GLN A 150 -5.29 -3.74 4.33
CA GLN A 150 -5.46 -4.52 3.09
C GLN A 150 -4.16 -4.71 2.31
N LEU A 151 -3.25 -3.75 2.45
CA LEU A 151 -1.99 -3.73 1.73
C LEU A 151 -0.92 -3.03 2.57
N LEU A 152 0.21 -3.70 2.72
CA LEU A 152 1.46 -3.12 3.19
C LEU A 152 2.43 -3.05 2.02
N ASN A 153 3.04 -1.88 1.86
CA ASN A 153 4.15 -1.66 0.94
C ASN A 153 5.40 -1.37 1.76
N SER A 154 6.49 -1.98 1.36
CA SER A 154 7.79 -1.78 2.00
C SER A 154 8.89 -1.68 0.96
N ASP A 155 9.97 -1.03 1.34
CA ASP A 155 11.16 -0.89 0.53
C ASP A 155 12.43 -0.99 1.37
N TYR A 156 13.50 -1.49 0.74
CA TYR A 156 14.85 -1.55 1.31
C TYR A 156 15.89 -1.72 0.19
N LYS A 157 17.17 -1.85 0.55
CA LYS A 157 18.30 -1.99 -0.39
C LYS A 157 19.25 -3.13 0.00
N VAL A 158 19.78 -3.77 -1.03
CA VAL A 158 20.86 -4.78 -0.97
C VAL A 158 22.25 -4.14 -0.90
N ASN A 159 22.36 -2.83 -1.16
CA ASN A 159 23.63 -2.08 -1.24
C ASN A 159 24.65 -2.63 -2.25
N ALA A 160 24.18 -3.36 -3.26
CA ALA A 160 24.96 -3.84 -4.39
C ALA A 160 24.12 -3.85 -5.67
N LEU A 161 24.77 -3.80 -6.83
CA LEU A 161 24.08 -3.92 -8.11
C LEU A 161 23.69 -5.37 -8.38
N VAL A 162 22.44 -5.59 -8.77
CA VAL A 162 21.87 -6.91 -9.02
C VAL A 162 21.97 -7.27 -10.51
N LYS A 163 22.49 -8.46 -10.81
CA LYS A 163 22.41 -9.11 -12.13
C LYS A 163 21.02 -9.71 -12.30
N ARG A 164 20.06 -8.91 -12.79
CA ARG A 164 18.64 -9.27 -12.90
C ARG A 164 18.37 -10.61 -13.59
N SER A 165 19.07 -10.89 -14.69
CA SER A 165 18.90 -12.15 -15.45
C SER A 165 19.32 -13.37 -14.64
N GLU A 166 20.49 -13.32 -13.98
CA GLU A 166 20.99 -14.41 -13.14
C GLU A 166 20.12 -14.62 -11.89
N LEU A 167 19.66 -13.52 -11.28
CA LEU A 167 18.73 -13.60 -10.16
C LEU A 167 17.40 -14.22 -10.58
N HIS A 168 16.80 -13.76 -11.68
CA HIS A 168 15.57 -14.32 -12.23
C HIS A 168 15.70 -15.83 -12.48
N LYS A 169 16.76 -16.24 -13.18
CA LYS A 169 17.06 -17.64 -13.44
C LYS A 169 17.18 -18.45 -12.15
N THR A 170 17.91 -17.92 -11.16
CA THR A 170 18.06 -18.57 -9.85
C THR A 170 16.72 -18.76 -9.14
N LEU A 171 15.87 -17.73 -9.14
CA LEU A 171 14.54 -17.77 -8.49
C LEU A 171 13.59 -18.78 -9.15
N CYS A 172 13.63 -18.90 -10.48
CA CYS A 172 12.84 -19.89 -11.22
C CYS A 172 13.39 -21.31 -11.08
N ASP A 173 14.69 -21.49 -11.35
CA ASP A 173 15.28 -22.82 -11.54
C ASP A 173 15.56 -23.52 -10.21
N ARG A 174 16.00 -22.78 -9.18
CA ARG A 174 16.40 -23.37 -7.88
C ARG A 174 15.33 -23.27 -6.80
N TYR A 175 14.52 -22.20 -6.84
CA TYR A 175 13.50 -21.93 -5.81
C TYR A 175 12.07 -22.08 -6.35
N HIS A 176 11.91 -22.41 -7.64
CA HIS A 176 10.61 -22.67 -8.27
C HIS A 176 9.57 -21.56 -8.08
N LEU A 177 10.02 -20.32 -7.91
CA LEU A 177 9.15 -19.17 -7.74
C LEU A 177 8.61 -18.69 -9.08
N SER A 178 7.39 -18.16 -9.06
CA SER A 178 6.85 -17.46 -10.22
C SER A 178 7.51 -16.08 -10.33
N SER A 179 8.55 -16.00 -11.16
CA SER A 179 9.30 -14.77 -11.43
C SER A 179 9.15 -14.34 -12.88
N THR A 180 9.13 -13.03 -13.14
CA THR A 180 9.01 -12.46 -14.48
C THR A 180 10.05 -11.35 -14.66
N LEU A 181 10.77 -11.39 -15.79
CA LEU A 181 11.73 -10.38 -16.20
C LEU A 181 11.41 -9.89 -17.62
N GLU A 182 10.52 -8.89 -17.71
CA GLU A 182 10.14 -8.23 -18.97
C GLU A 182 10.74 -6.82 -19.03
N THR A 183 11.99 -6.72 -19.48
CA THR A 183 12.78 -5.47 -19.42
C THR A 183 12.21 -4.30 -20.23
N THR A 184 11.30 -4.57 -21.16
CA THR A 184 10.61 -3.57 -21.99
C THR A 184 9.44 -2.90 -21.26
N ILE A 185 8.80 -3.60 -20.32
CA ILE A 185 7.56 -3.15 -19.66
C ILE A 185 7.80 -2.86 -18.18
N TYR A 186 8.71 -3.60 -17.54
CA TYR A 186 9.02 -3.45 -16.12
C TYR A 186 10.51 -3.59 -15.85
N GLN A 187 11.09 -2.62 -15.13
CA GLN A 187 12.53 -2.56 -14.92
C GLN A 187 13.06 -3.55 -13.87
N GLY A 188 12.20 -4.04 -12.98
CA GLY A 188 12.58 -4.97 -11.92
C GLY A 188 12.36 -6.43 -12.30
N VAL A 189 12.99 -7.35 -11.57
CA VAL A 189 12.58 -8.76 -11.51
C VAL A 189 11.33 -8.83 -10.63
N ASN A 190 10.19 -9.20 -11.21
CA ASN A 190 8.90 -9.27 -10.52
C ASN A 190 8.63 -10.69 -10.06
N THR A 191 8.82 -10.96 -8.78
CA THR A 191 8.69 -12.31 -8.21
C THR A 191 7.46 -12.41 -7.32
N LYS A 192 6.67 -13.47 -7.50
CA LYS A 192 5.52 -13.80 -6.67
C LYS A 192 5.92 -14.81 -5.62
N TYR A 193 5.74 -14.42 -4.37
CA TYR A 193 5.98 -15.21 -3.19
C TYR A 193 4.65 -15.56 -2.55
N TYR A 194 4.34 -16.84 -2.38
CA TYR A 194 3.12 -17.30 -1.74
C TYR A 194 3.39 -17.63 -0.28
N TYR A 195 2.70 -16.90 0.61
CA TYR A 195 2.76 -17.05 2.06
C TYR A 195 1.54 -17.83 2.56
N ASN A 196 1.76 -18.80 3.44
CA ASN A 196 0.70 -19.52 4.14
C ASN A 196 1.23 -20.18 5.43
N GLU A 197 0.74 -19.75 6.60
CA GLU A 197 1.13 -20.28 7.92
C GLU A 197 0.73 -21.74 8.12
N ALA A 198 -0.38 -22.16 7.50
CA ALA A 198 -0.87 -23.54 7.59
C ALA A 198 -0.16 -24.50 6.62
N SER A 199 0.69 -23.98 5.73
CA SER A 199 1.42 -24.80 4.76
C SER A 199 2.69 -25.36 5.39
N SER A 200 2.86 -26.68 5.36
CA SER A 200 4.10 -27.36 5.77
C SER A 200 5.12 -27.52 4.62
N GLY A 201 4.77 -27.07 3.41
CA GLY A 201 5.64 -27.16 2.24
C GLY A 201 6.74 -26.10 2.18
N GLU A 202 7.52 -26.11 1.10
CA GLU A 202 8.55 -25.12 0.84
C GLU A 202 7.97 -23.70 0.78
N LYS A 203 8.65 -22.77 1.44
CA LYS A 203 8.24 -21.36 1.52
C LYS A 203 8.30 -20.68 0.16
N GLY A 204 7.35 -19.77 -0.09
CA GLY A 204 7.29 -18.95 -1.30
C GLY A 204 6.50 -19.56 -2.47
N ILE A 205 6.10 -20.82 -2.37
CA ILE A 205 5.28 -21.52 -3.36
C ILE A 205 3.94 -21.90 -2.74
N CYS A 206 2.88 -21.91 -3.54
CA CYS A 206 1.56 -22.34 -3.10
C CYS A 206 1.42 -23.86 -3.18
N HIS A 207 1.25 -24.52 -2.03
CA HIS A 207 1.04 -25.98 -1.92
C HIS A 207 -0.42 -26.37 -1.65
N CYS A 208 -1.37 -25.49 -1.99
CA CYS A 208 -2.79 -25.80 -1.77
C CYS A 208 -3.25 -26.96 -2.67
N PRO A 209 -4.05 -27.91 -2.15
CA PRO A 209 -4.52 -29.08 -2.92
C PRO A 209 -5.50 -28.71 -4.03
N LYS A 210 -6.13 -27.53 -3.92
CA LYS A 210 -6.99 -26.93 -4.93
C LYS A 210 -6.40 -25.61 -5.38
N PHE A 211 -6.83 -25.17 -6.57
CA PHE A 211 -6.45 -23.88 -7.12
C PHE A 211 -6.62 -22.76 -6.08
N CYS A 212 -5.54 -22.01 -5.85
CA CYS A 212 -5.50 -20.87 -4.95
C CYS A 212 -5.10 -19.62 -5.74
N SER A 213 -5.89 -18.55 -5.62
CA SER A 213 -5.66 -17.28 -6.32
C SER A 213 -4.58 -16.40 -5.67
N GLY A 214 -4.14 -16.76 -4.46
CA GLY A 214 -3.21 -15.94 -3.68
C GLY A 214 -3.82 -14.66 -3.10
N GLN A 215 -5.15 -14.53 -3.09
CA GLN A 215 -5.86 -13.35 -2.56
C GLN A 215 -6.33 -13.48 -1.11
N GLY A 216 -6.03 -14.61 -0.46
CA GLY A 216 -6.39 -14.89 0.93
C GLY A 216 -5.60 -14.06 1.93
N ASP A 217 -5.67 -14.42 3.20
CA ASP A 217 -4.94 -13.77 4.29
C ASP A 217 -3.67 -14.53 4.70
N GLY A 218 -3.44 -15.72 4.17
CA GLY A 218 -2.27 -16.56 4.46
C GLY A 218 -2.41 -17.44 5.70
N THR A 219 -3.60 -17.61 6.28
CA THR A 219 -3.76 -18.31 7.58
C THR A 219 -4.27 -19.75 7.46
N ALA A 220 -4.80 -20.13 6.29
CA ALA A 220 -5.41 -21.44 6.07
C ALA A 220 -5.09 -22.01 4.69
N ILE A 221 -5.12 -23.34 4.55
CA ILE A 221 -5.00 -24.02 3.26
C ILE A 221 -6.12 -23.55 2.32
N GLY A 222 -5.76 -23.20 1.09
CA GLY A 222 -6.63 -22.57 0.09
C GLY A 222 -6.65 -21.03 0.15
N SER A 223 -6.10 -20.43 1.22
CA SER A 223 -6.13 -18.99 1.48
C SER A 223 -4.73 -18.37 1.46
N CYS A 224 -3.81 -18.85 0.62
CA CYS A 224 -2.47 -18.25 0.50
C CYS A 224 -2.54 -16.75 0.21
N LYS A 225 -1.55 -16.02 0.74
CA LYS A 225 -1.33 -14.62 0.40
C LYS A 225 -0.19 -14.51 -0.60
N ARG A 226 -0.47 -13.96 -1.79
CA ARG A 226 0.54 -13.66 -2.80
C ARG A 226 1.15 -12.29 -2.54
N ILE A 227 2.42 -12.30 -2.20
CA ILE A 227 3.30 -11.15 -2.00
C ILE A 227 4.12 -10.97 -3.27
N THR A 228 4.34 -9.73 -3.68
CA THR A 228 5.21 -9.38 -4.80
C THR A 228 6.51 -8.81 -4.26
N ILE A 229 7.62 -9.40 -4.68
CA ILE A 229 8.98 -8.95 -4.42
C ILE A 229 9.52 -8.43 -5.75
N ALA A 230 9.71 -7.12 -5.86
CA ALA A 230 10.28 -6.47 -7.03
C ALA A 230 11.72 -6.06 -6.75
N ILE A 231 12.68 -6.69 -7.44
CA ILE A 231 14.11 -6.42 -7.29
C ILE A 231 14.64 -5.63 -8.49
N PHE A 232 15.23 -4.46 -8.24
CA PHE A 232 15.77 -3.59 -9.28
C PHE A 232 17.28 -3.77 -9.44
N GLN A 233 17.80 -3.42 -10.62
CA GLN A 233 19.25 -3.50 -10.91
C GLN A 233 20.09 -2.68 -9.92
N THR A 234 19.54 -1.58 -9.41
CA THR A 234 20.19 -0.70 -8.43
C THR A 234 20.37 -1.35 -7.05
N GLY A 235 19.80 -2.54 -6.83
CA GLY A 235 19.74 -3.17 -5.51
C GLY A 235 18.60 -2.68 -4.64
N SER A 236 17.78 -1.73 -5.12
CA SER A 236 16.50 -1.40 -4.47
C SER A 236 15.55 -2.59 -4.57
N ILE A 237 14.81 -2.87 -3.50
CA ILE A 237 13.79 -3.91 -3.44
C ILE A 237 12.50 -3.33 -2.88
N ILE A 238 11.38 -3.69 -3.49
CA ILE A 238 10.03 -3.40 -3.00
C ILE A 238 9.35 -4.73 -2.65
N ILE A 239 8.81 -4.83 -1.44
CA ILE A 239 7.92 -5.94 -1.05
C ILE A 239 6.52 -5.35 -0.82
N THR A 240 5.56 -5.80 -1.62
CA THR A 240 4.18 -5.32 -1.61
C THR A 240 3.20 -6.49 -1.67
N GLY A 241 1.97 -6.27 -1.24
CA GLY A 241 0.91 -7.28 -1.28
C GLY A 241 0.61 -7.86 0.08
N ALA A 242 1.47 -7.72 1.09
CA ALA A 242 1.23 -8.23 2.43
C ALA A 242 0.06 -7.52 3.14
N ARG A 243 -0.52 -8.17 4.15
CA ARG A 243 -1.57 -7.62 5.04
C ARG A 243 -1.13 -7.49 6.49
N MET A 244 -0.04 -8.16 6.87
CA MET A 244 0.52 -8.17 8.23
C MET A 244 2.05 -8.14 8.17
N ASN A 245 2.70 -7.76 9.27
CA ASN A 245 4.16 -7.62 9.29
C ASN A 245 4.89 -8.96 9.13
N SER A 246 4.40 -10.05 9.74
CA SER A 246 4.99 -11.39 9.61
C SER A 246 5.18 -11.83 8.15
N GLN A 247 4.23 -11.47 7.28
CA GLN A 247 4.30 -11.71 5.84
C GLN A 247 5.43 -10.96 5.16
N LEU A 248 5.64 -9.70 5.55
CA LEU A 248 6.73 -8.88 5.03
C LEU A 248 8.08 -9.39 5.53
N ASP A 249 8.18 -9.70 6.82
CA ASP A 249 9.40 -10.15 7.47
C ASP A 249 9.86 -11.48 6.86
N GLU A 250 8.94 -12.45 6.69
CA GLU A 250 9.27 -13.72 6.04
C GLU A 250 9.72 -13.54 4.58
N ALA A 251 9.03 -12.68 3.82
CA ALA A 251 9.41 -12.41 2.44
C ALA A 251 10.78 -11.70 2.34
N TYR A 252 11.08 -10.80 3.28
CA TYR A 252 12.36 -10.10 3.41
C TYR A 252 13.49 -11.08 3.75
N ASP A 253 13.32 -11.90 4.78
CA ASP A 253 14.30 -12.88 5.21
C ASP A 253 14.57 -13.90 4.11
N PHE A 254 13.53 -14.40 3.47
CA PHE A 254 13.63 -15.35 2.37
C PHE A 254 14.49 -14.78 1.24
N ILE A 255 14.12 -13.61 0.68
CA ILE A 255 14.85 -13.09 -0.49
C ILE A 255 16.28 -12.68 -0.15
N ASN A 256 16.53 -12.16 1.06
CA ASN A 256 17.88 -11.82 1.50
C ASN A 256 18.76 -13.06 1.65
N ASN A 257 18.20 -14.18 2.13
CA ASN A 257 18.91 -15.44 2.20
C ASN A 257 19.25 -15.97 0.80
N VAL A 258 18.33 -15.89 -0.16
CA VAL A 258 18.60 -16.25 -1.57
C VAL A 258 19.74 -15.40 -2.14
N ILE A 259 19.66 -14.07 -1.99
CA ILE A 259 20.66 -13.15 -2.52
C ILE A 259 22.02 -13.38 -1.86
N ARG A 260 22.07 -13.61 -0.55
CA ARG A 260 23.31 -13.89 0.18
C ARG A 260 23.95 -15.20 -0.30
N MET A 261 23.16 -16.27 -0.38
CA MET A 261 23.61 -17.60 -0.81
C MET A 261 24.18 -17.59 -2.23
N HIS A 262 23.58 -16.82 -3.14
CA HIS A 262 24.00 -16.74 -4.54
C HIS A 262 24.73 -15.44 -4.90
N SER A 263 25.25 -14.72 -3.91
CA SER A 263 25.80 -13.36 -4.08
C SER A 263 26.86 -13.24 -5.18
N ARG A 264 27.70 -14.26 -5.37
CA ARG A 264 28.72 -14.30 -6.44
C ARG A 264 28.10 -14.31 -7.85
N ASP A 265 26.98 -15.00 -7.99
CA ASP A 265 26.31 -15.21 -9.27
C ASP A 265 25.36 -14.04 -9.58
N VAL A 266 24.60 -13.59 -8.57
CA VAL A 266 23.50 -12.63 -8.74
C VAL A 266 23.86 -11.18 -8.46
N LEU A 267 25.02 -10.88 -7.87
CA LEU A 267 25.49 -9.51 -7.66
C LEU A 267 26.67 -9.18 -8.58
N LYS A 268 26.78 -7.91 -8.95
CA LYS A 268 27.99 -7.39 -9.59
C LYS A 268 29.08 -7.23 -8.53
N PRO A 269 30.35 -7.52 -8.87
CA PRO A 269 31.47 -7.16 -8.02
C PRO A 269 31.41 -5.66 -7.67
N ALA A 270 31.76 -5.31 -6.44
CA ALA A 270 32.04 -3.92 -6.11
C ALA A 270 33.15 -3.43 -7.07
N VAL A 271 32.91 -2.31 -7.75
CA VAL A 271 33.98 -1.66 -8.50
C VAL A 271 34.91 -1.11 -7.43
N VAL A 272 36.06 -1.75 -7.24
CA VAL A 272 37.15 -1.17 -6.47
C VAL A 272 37.61 0.03 -7.29
N ALA A 273 37.31 1.24 -6.80
CA ALA A 273 37.84 2.47 -7.35
C ALA A 273 39.34 2.59 -7.00
#